data_AF-A0A525CSD3-F1
#
_entry.id   AF-A0A525CSD3-F1
#
_cell.length_a   1.000
_cell.length_b   1.000
_cell.length_c   1.000
_cell.angle_alpha   90.00
_cell.angle_beta   90.00
_cell.angle_gamma   90.00
#
_symmetry.space_group_name_H-M   'P 1'
#
loop_
_entity.id
_entity.type
_entity.pdbx_description
1 polymer ?
#
loop_
_entity_poly.entity_id
_entity_poly.type
_entity_poly.pdbx_seq_one_letter_code
_entity_poly.pdbx_strand_id
1 'polypeptide(L)'
;ITKMKAHYKQIVEKAGGEFDYHDGYLRSSATDLEAKVRRSDLVLCPVNCNSHNACLKVKKLCNRHKTPLKILSSSSLSAVSQAVFSPDESPGRMN
;
A
#
# COMPACT_ATOMS: atom_id res chain seq x y z
N ILE A 1 15.17 -5.37 -8.83
CA ILE A 1 13.75 -5.03 -8.55
C ILE A 1 12.87 -6.27 -8.27
N THR A 2 13.06 -7.41 -8.94
CA THR A 2 12.20 -8.63 -8.81
C THR A 2 12.28 -9.37 -7.48
N LYS A 3 13.42 -9.36 -6.78
CA LYS A 3 13.60 -10.12 -5.52
C LYS A 3 12.63 -9.68 -4.42
N MET A 4 12.36 -8.39 -4.27
CA MET A 4 11.49 -7.90 -3.19
C MET A 4 10.02 -8.28 -3.42
N LYS A 5 9.57 -8.29 -4.68
CA LYS A 5 8.21 -8.73 -5.04
C LYS A 5 7.92 -10.15 -4.56
N ALA A 6 8.87 -11.07 -4.75
CA ALA A 6 8.73 -12.46 -4.32
C ALA A 6 8.60 -12.58 -2.79
N HIS A 7 9.36 -11.78 -2.04
CA HIS A 7 9.30 -11.78 -0.57
C HIS A 7 7.98 -11.20 -0.05
N TYR A 8 7.50 -10.08 -0.60
CA TYR A 8 6.19 -9.54 -0.21
C TYR A 8 5.07 -10.52 -0.54
N LYS A 9 5.13 -11.13 -1.74
CA LYS A 9 4.16 -12.15 -2.14
C LYS A 9 4.14 -13.31 -1.14
N GLN A 10 5.30 -13.85 -0.78
CA GLN A 10 5.42 -14.90 0.23
C GLN A 10 4.84 -14.50 1.59
N ILE A 11 5.06 -13.26 2.04
CA ILE A 11 4.53 -12.76 3.32
C ILE A 11 2.99 -12.68 3.27
N VAL A 12 2.43 -12.13 2.20
CA VAL A 12 0.99 -11.96 2.04
C VAL A 12 0.29 -13.30 1.82
N GLU A 13 0.87 -14.19 1.01
CA GLU A 13 0.37 -15.56 0.84
C GLU A 13 0.41 -16.35 2.15
N LYS A 14 1.45 -16.15 2.99
CA LYS A 14 1.50 -16.73 4.34
C LYS A 14 0.42 -16.19 5.28
N ALA A 15 -0.02 -14.94 5.06
CA ALA A 15 -1.15 -14.36 5.77
C ALA A 15 -2.52 -14.78 5.17
N GLY A 16 -2.53 -15.51 4.04
CA GLY A 16 -3.73 -15.94 3.35
C GLY A 16 -4.34 -14.90 2.40
N GLY A 17 -3.60 -13.83 2.06
CA GLY A 17 -4.03 -12.77 1.14
C GLY A 17 -3.45 -12.89 -0.26
N GLU A 18 -3.88 -11.99 -1.16
CA GLU A 18 -3.31 -11.82 -2.49
C GLU A 18 -2.44 -10.55 -2.54
N PHE A 19 -1.22 -10.66 -3.07
CA PHE A 19 -0.30 -9.53 -3.19
C PHE A 19 -0.31 -8.94 -4.59
N ASP A 20 -0.83 -7.72 -4.72
CA ASP A 20 -0.68 -6.90 -5.92
C ASP A 20 0.35 -5.79 -5.67
N TYR A 21 1.34 -5.67 -6.58
CA TYR A 21 2.35 -4.62 -6.52
C TYR A 21 2.13 -3.65 -7.67
N HIS A 22 2.05 -2.36 -7.32
CA HIS A 22 2.07 -1.27 -8.28
C HIS A 22 3.31 -0.41 -8.02
N ASP A 23 4.05 -0.10 -9.08
CA ASP A 23 5.29 0.68 -9.03
C ASP A 23 5.08 2.15 -8.62
N GLY A 24 3.84 2.56 -8.37
CA GLY A 24 3.50 3.93 -7.93
C GLY A 24 3.60 4.95 -9.06
N TYR A 25 3.94 4.54 -10.28
CA TYR A 25 4.02 5.42 -11.44
C TYR A 25 2.60 5.70 -11.96
N LEU A 26 1.99 6.74 -11.40
CA LEU A 26 0.68 7.29 -11.76
C LEU A 26 0.56 7.76 -13.23
N ARG A 27 1.56 7.53 -14.10
CA ARG A 27 1.48 7.85 -15.52
C ARG A 27 0.52 6.95 -16.28
N SER A 28 0.35 5.71 -15.84
CA SER A 28 -0.67 4.82 -16.40
C SER A 28 -1.96 5.02 -15.62
N SER A 29 -2.74 6.02 -16.05
CA SER A 29 -4.17 6.22 -15.76
C SER A 29 -4.60 6.03 -14.30
N ALA A 30 -4.88 7.13 -13.59
CA ALA A 30 -5.45 7.12 -12.23
C ALA A 30 -6.65 6.18 -12.04
N THR A 31 -7.37 5.87 -13.12
CA THR A 31 -8.47 4.89 -13.19
C THR A 31 -8.04 3.45 -12.87
N ASP A 32 -6.85 3.00 -13.28
CA ASP A 32 -6.37 1.62 -12.99
C ASP A 32 -6.10 1.46 -11.50
N LEU A 33 -5.41 2.46 -10.92
CA LEU A 33 -5.19 2.52 -9.47
C LEU A 33 -6.52 2.60 -8.71
N GLU A 34 -7.49 3.37 -9.18
CA GLU A 34 -8.82 3.46 -8.56
C GLU A 34 -9.56 2.12 -8.58
N ALA A 35 -9.54 1.41 -9.72
CA ALA A 35 -10.13 0.08 -9.83
C ALA A 35 -9.45 -0.93 -8.91
N LYS A 36 -8.12 -0.88 -8.78
CA LYS A 36 -7.35 -1.70 -7.83
C LYS A 36 -7.69 -1.38 -6.39
N VAL A 37 -7.62 -0.11 -5.99
CA VAL A 37 -7.97 0.34 -4.62
C VAL A 37 -9.40 -0.05 -4.26
N ARG A 38 -10.33 -0.03 -5.22
CA ARG A 38 -11.71 -0.47 -5.01
C ARG A 38 -11.84 -1.98 -4.81
N ARG A 39 -10.96 -2.79 -5.43
CA ARG A 39 -10.93 -4.25 -5.27
C ARG A 39 -10.04 -4.71 -4.11
N SER A 40 -9.13 -3.86 -3.64
CA SER A 40 -8.24 -4.15 -2.53
C SER A 40 -8.91 -3.84 -1.20
N ASP A 41 -8.83 -4.77 -0.26
CA ASP A 41 -9.26 -4.54 1.13
C ASP A 41 -8.29 -3.67 1.92
N LEU A 42 -7.02 -3.56 1.49
CA LEU A 42 -6.00 -2.76 2.15
C LEU A 42 -4.99 -2.23 1.13
N VAL A 43 -4.61 -0.96 1.28
CA VAL A 43 -3.58 -0.32 0.45
C VAL A 43 -2.38 0.04 1.33
N LEU A 44 -1.20 -0.42 0.93
CA LEU A 44 0.07 -0.13 1.61
C LEU A 44 0.86 0.89 0.78
N CYS A 45 1.18 2.05 1.37
CA CYS A 45 1.92 3.11 0.69
C CYS A 45 3.18 3.51 1.48
N PRO A 46 4.38 3.10 1.05
CA PRO A 46 5.63 3.51 1.69
C PRO A 46 6.05 4.93 1.31
N VAL A 47 6.30 5.79 2.29
CA VAL A 47 6.70 7.21 2.08
C VAL A 47 8.11 7.35 1.52
N ASN A 48 8.97 6.36 1.71
CA ASN A 48 10.36 6.39 1.24
C ASN A 48 10.49 6.16 -0.28
N CYS A 49 9.44 5.64 -0.94
CA CYS A 49 9.48 5.29 -2.36
C CYS A 49 8.59 6.20 -3.21
N ASN A 50 7.55 6.80 -2.63
CA ASN A 50 6.58 7.65 -3.33
C ASN A 50 6.77 9.13 -2.99
N SER A 51 6.70 10.01 -3.99
CA SER A 51 6.65 11.45 -3.75
C SER A 51 5.44 11.83 -2.88
N HIS A 52 5.56 12.91 -2.11
CA HIS A 52 4.49 13.43 -1.24
C HIS A 52 3.13 13.56 -1.97
N ASN A 53 3.18 13.96 -3.25
CA ASN A 53 2.01 14.11 -4.10
C ASN A 53 1.29 12.77 -4.41
N ALA A 54 2.03 11.66 -4.53
CA ALA A 54 1.44 10.33 -4.75
C ALA A 54 0.71 9.85 -3.49
N CYS A 55 1.30 10.07 -2.30
CA CYS A 55 0.66 9.76 -1.02
C CYS A 55 -0.67 10.51 -0.85
N LEU A 56 -0.70 11.82 -1.14
CA LEU A 56 -1.92 12.62 -1.08
C LEU A 56 -3.01 12.13 -2.05
N LYS A 57 -2.63 11.73 -3.27
CA LYS A 57 -3.57 11.18 -4.25
C LYS A 57 -4.16 9.85 -3.78
N VAL A 58 -3.31 8.90 -3.35
CA VAL A 58 -3.78 7.60 -2.82
C VAL A 58 -4.67 7.81 -1.60
N LYS A 59 -4.33 8.74 -0.71
CA LYS A 59 -5.16 9.10 0.45
C LYS A 59 -6.55 9.59 0.05
N LYS A 60 -6.64 10.47 -0.96
CA LYS A 60 -7.94 10.92 -1.49
C LYS A 60 -8.74 9.77 -2.09
N LEU A 61 -8.09 8.88 -2.83
CA LEU A 61 -8.73 7.72 -3.47
C LEU A 61 -9.27 6.74 -2.42
N CYS A 62 -8.43 6.36 -1.46
CA CYS A 62 -8.80 5.48 -0.37
C CYS A 62 -9.94 6.06 0.47
N ASN A 63 -9.89 7.37 0.78
CA ASN A 63 -10.98 8.04 1.48
C ASN A 63 -12.30 8.04 0.69
N ARG A 64 -12.24 8.24 -0.64
CA ARG A 64 -13.40 8.17 -1.52
C ARG A 64 -14.03 6.78 -1.57
N HIS A 65 -13.20 5.73 -1.61
CA HIS A 65 -13.66 4.35 -1.71
C HIS A 65 -13.85 3.66 -0.35
N LYS A 66 -13.62 4.37 0.76
CA LYS A 66 -13.55 3.82 2.13
C LYS A 66 -12.58 2.64 2.26
N THR A 67 -11.54 2.61 1.43
CA THR A 67 -10.48 1.61 1.52
C THR A 67 -9.49 2.02 2.60
N PRO A 68 -9.11 1.14 3.54
CA PRO A 68 -8.09 1.47 4.53
C PRO A 68 -6.73 1.65 3.84
N LEU A 69 -6.11 2.79 4.11
CA LEU A 69 -4.78 3.14 3.62
C LEU A 69 -3.81 3.14 4.79
N LYS A 70 -2.74 2.36 4.66
CA LYS A 70 -1.68 2.28 5.66
C LYS A 70 -0.38 2.82 5.09
N ILE A 71 0.09 3.90 5.70
CA ILE A 71 1.31 4.59 5.30
C ILE A 71 2.48 3.96 6.03
N LEU A 72 3.45 3.43 5.29
CA LEU A 72 4.64 2.81 5.87
C LEU A 72 5.80 3.79 5.85
N SER A 73 6.54 3.87 6.96
CA SER A 73 7.75 4.68 7.05
C SER A 73 8.86 4.18 6.12
N SER A 74 8.85 2.90 5.74
CA SER A 74 9.82 2.28 4.84
C SER A 74 9.23 1.14 4.02
N SER A 75 9.81 0.87 2.84
CA SER A 75 9.48 -0.30 2.01
C SER A 75 10.14 -1.60 2.51
N SER A 76 10.68 -1.65 3.72
CA SER A 76 11.33 -2.86 4.22
C SER A 76 10.36 -4.05 4.36
N LEU A 77 10.85 -5.28 4.18
CA LEU A 77 10.05 -6.50 4.33
C LEU A 77 9.40 -6.60 5.72
N SER A 78 10.12 -6.21 6.77
CA SER A 78 9.60 -6.22 8.14
C SER A 78 8.41 -5.28 8.32
N ALA A 79 8.47 -4.07 7.75
CA ALA A 79 7.38 -3.10 7.82
C ALA A 79 6.13 -3.58 7.05
N VAL A 80 6.32 -4.17 5.86
CA VAL A 80 5.21 -4.77 5.10
C VAL A 80 4.63 -5.97 5.83
N SER A 81 5.48 -6.85 6.36
CA SER A 81 5.04 -7.99 7.16
C SER A 81 4.22 -7.56 8.36
N GLN A 82 4.71 -6.61 9.14
CA GLN A 82 3.98 -6.09 10.28
C GLN A 82 2.65 -5.44 9.87
N ALA A 83 2.60 -4.71 8.76
CA ALA A 83 1.36 -4.11 8.29
C ALA A 83 0.32 -5.14 7.81
N VAL A 84 0.76 -6.28 7.27
CA VAL A 84 -0.09 -7.38 6.82
C VAL A 84 -0.56 -8.25 8.00
N PHE A 85 0.33 -8.60 8.93
CA PHE A 85 0.02 -9.43 10.09
C PHE A 85 -0.58 -8.63 11.27
N SER A 86 -0.38 -7.33 11.31
CA SER A 86 -0.90 -6.41 12.33
C SER A 86 -1.58 -5.22 11.63
N PRO A 87 -2.89 -5.32 11.34
CA PRO A 87 -3.64 -4.23 10.72
C PRO A 87 -3.71 -2.98 11.61
N ASP A 88 -3.40 -3.09 12.90
CA ASP A 88 -3.43 -1.99 13.87
C ASP A 88 -2.16 -1.14 13.85
N GLU A 89 -2.06 -0.20 12.91
CA GLU A 89 -1.30 1.03 13.15
C GLU A 89 -2.15 2.14 12.54
N SER A 90 -2.93 2.74 13.43
CA SER A 90 -3.59 4.00 13.18
C SER A 90 -2.55 5.01 12.68
N PRO A 91 -2.77 5.70 11.55
CA PRO A 91 -1.89 6.80 11.18
C PRO A 91 -1.93 7.79 12.34
N GLY A 92 -0.79 7.93 13.03
CA GLY A 92 -0.65 8.81 14.17
C GLY A 92 -1.30 10.16 13.85
N ARG A 93 -2.10 10.65 14.80
CA ARG A 93 -2.41 12.06 14.93
C ARG A 93 -1.12 12.84 14.67
N MET A 94 -1.00 13.47 13.51
CA MET A 94 -0.09 14.60 13.37
C MET A 94 -0.87 15.81 13.86
N ASN A 95 -0.56 16.20 15.09
CA ASN A 95 -0.81 17.51 15.69
C ASN A 95 -0.60 18.68 14.73
#